data_AF-A0AAV8T5N9-F1
#
_entry.id   AF-A0AAV8T5N9-F1
#
_cell.length_a   1.000
_cell.length_b   1.000
_cell.length_c   1.000
_cell.angle_alpha   90.00
_cell.angle_beta   90.00
_cell.angle_gamma   90.00
#
_symmetry.space_group_name_H-M   'P 1'
#
loop_
_entity.id
_entity.type
_entity.pdbx_description
1 polymer ?
#
loop_
_entity_poly.entity_id
_entity_poly.type
_entity_poly.pdbx_seq_one_letter_code
_entity_poly.pdbx_strand_id
1 'polypeptide(L)'
;MGFSLAEAFVLLQLSLFCFTVFGEETEAVPPIPPHRHGNFPGPAMAPTHHHHHHHHAHAPSYHHHHHHGHPPSHSPIYPPKLSPMPPSHPPIHPPKPSAPLPPVKPPTKPLPPVKPPTKPLPPVKPPTKPLPPVKPPTKPLPPVHPPTKPPVFPPYHYPRSFVAVQGVVYCKSCKYVGVGTLLGAEPLPGAMVKLQCNNTKYPLVTKAATDKNGYFFLEAPKTITNYGAHKCKVSLLSSPNTTCDIPSDLHGGKTGGSLRPGKPFVVNKLPFVLFTVGPFAYEPRCPR
;
A
#
# COMPACT_ATOMS: atom_id res chain seq x y z
N MET A 1 -11.79 25.14 50.03
CA MET A 1 -11.76 24.56 48.67
C MET A 1 -13.12 24.78 48.05
N GLY A 2 -13.32 25.94 47.40
CA GLY A 2 -14.60 26.28 46.76
C GLY A 2 -14.40 26.30 45.25
N PHE A 3 -14.99 25.34 44.56
CA PHE A 3 -15.11 25.40 43.10
C PHE A 3 -16.02 26.58 42.77
N SER A 4 -15.49 27.56 42.03
CA SER A 4 -16.27 28.73 41.61
C SER A 4 -17.40 28.29 40.69
N LEU A 5 -18.59 28.88 40.87
CA LEU A 5 -19.77 28.69 40.00
C LEU A 5 -19.44 28.89 38.51
N ALA A 6 -18.41 29.67 38.19
CA ALA A 6 -17.91 29.88 36.84
C ALA A 6 -17.30 28.60 36.23
N GLU A 7 -16.55 27.82 36.99
CA GLU A 7 -15.91 26.58 36.52
C GLU A 7 -16.94 25.50 36.19
N ALA A 8 -18.00 25.40 36.99
CA ALA A 8 -19.10 24.49 36.74
C ALA A 8 -19.87 24.85 35.45
N PHE A 9 -20.02 26.15 35.18
CA PHE A 9 -20.71 26.62 33.98
C PHE A 9 -19.88 26.37 32.70
N VAL A 10 -18.56 26.55 32.77
CA VAL A 10 -17.65 26.25 31.64
C VAL A 10 -17.66 24.76 31.32
N LEU A 11 -17.64 23.89 32.34
CA LEU A 11 -17.71 22.44 32.12
C LEU A 11 -19.07 22.00 31.56
N LEU A 12 -20.16 22.61 32.01
CA LEU A 12 -21.49 22.33 31.45
C LEU A 12 -21.59 22.76 29.98
N GLN A 13 -21.08 23.95 29.64
CA GLN A 13 -21.04 24.43 28.25
C GLN A 13 -20.14 23.55 27.35
N LEU A 14 -18.98 23.11 27.85
CA LEU A 14 -18.10 22.19 27.10
C LEU A 14 -18.81 20.86 26.83
N SER A 15 -19.57 20.34 27.81
CA SER A 15 -20.31 19.09 27.64
C SER A 15 -21.43 19.21 26.59
N LEU A 16 -22.19 20.32 26.58
CA LEU A 16 -23.24 20.54 25.58
C LEU A 16 -22.69 20.68 24.16
N PHE A 17 -21.50 21.29 23.98
CA PHE A 17 -20.83 21.35 22.68
C PHE A 17 -20.30 19.99 22.20
N CYS A 18 -19.99 19.04 23.10
CA CYS A 18 -19.62 17.68 22.70
C CYS A 18 -20.81 16.88 22.15
N PHE A 19 -22.04 17.15 22.62
CA PHE A 19 -23.23 16.41 22.16
C PHE A 19 -23.77 16.88 20.79
N THR A 20 -23.49 18.12 20.37
CA THR A 20 -23.97 18.63 19.07
C THR A 20 -23.07 18.29 17.89
N VAL A 21 -21.83 17.83 18.11
CA VAL A 21 -20.89 17.43 17.04
C VAL A 21 -21.05 15.96 16.62
N PHE A 22 -21.80 15.15 17.38
CA PHE A 22 -22.10 13.74 17.06
C PHE A 22 -23.59 13.46 16.77
N GLY A 23 -24.34 14.48 16.34
CA GLY A 23 -25.73 14.35 15.91
C GLY A 23 -25.84 13.80 14.48
N GLU A 24 -26.03 12.49 14.39
CA GLU A 24 -26.94 11.77 13.48
C GLU A 24 -26.85 12.00 11.95
N GLU A 25 -26.43 10.95 11.24
CA GLU A 25 -27.15 10.49 10.04
C GLU A 25 -27.20 8.95 10.08
N THR A 26 -28.20 8.40 10.76
CA THR A 26 -28.59 7.00 10.56
C THR A 26 -29.58 6.95 9.41
N GLU A 27 -29.07 6.76 8.20
CA GLU A 27 -29.91 6.41 7.05
C GLU A 27 -30.44 4.98 7.23
N ALA A 28 -31.77 4.88 7.30
CA ALA A 28 -32.49 3.63 7.44
C ALA A 28 -32.34 2.77 6.18
N VAL A 29 -31.75 1.58 6.34
CA VAL A 29 -31.66 0.56 5.28
C VAL A 29 -33.03 -0.10 5.07
N PRO A 30 -33.61 -0.12 3.86
CA PRO A 30 -34.85 -0.83 3.60
C PRO A 30 -34.65 -2.36 3.57
N PRO A 31 -35.68 -3.16 3.89
CA PRO A 31 -35.56 -4.60 4.07
C PRO A 31 -35.26 -5.36 2.75
N ILE A 32 -34.36 -6.34 2.86
CA ILE A 32 -33.94 -7.26 1.80
C ILE A 32 -35.10 -8.22 1.44
N PRO A 33 -35.49 -8.38 0.15
CA PRO A 33 -36.46 -9.38 -0.27
C PRO A 33 -35.90 -10.81 -0.17
N PRO A 34 -36.75 -11.84 0.05
CA PRO A 34 -36.29 -13.20 0.33
C PRO A 34 -35.66 -13.87 -0.90
N HIS A 35 -34.63 -14.67 -0.62
CA HIS A 35 -33.91 -15.51 -1.56
C HIS A 35 -34.84 -16.42 -2.38
N ARG A 36 -34.79 -16.30 -3.71
CA ARG A 36 -35.23 -17.37 -4.61
C ARG A 36 -34.11 -18.40 -4.74
N HIS A 37 -34.40 -19.63 -4.34
CA HIS A 37 -33.64 -20.81 -4.73
C HIS A 37 -33.78 -21.01 -6.25
N GLY A 38 -32.69 -20.74 -6.97
CA GLY A 38 -32.53 -21.12 -8.37
C GLY A 38 -31.66 -22.36 -8.46
N ASN A 39 -32.22 -23.42 -9.06
CA ASN A 39 -31.57 -24.69 -9.35
C ASN A 39 -30.23 -24.51 -10.09
N PHE A 40 -29.22 -25.27 -9.65
CA PHE A 40 -27.98 -25.52 -10.38
C PHE A 40 -28.24 -26.38 -11.63
N PRO A 41 -27.61 -26.04 -12.77
CA PRO A 41 -27.09 -27.04 -13.71
C PRO A 41 -25.56 -27.10 -13.59
N GLY A 42 -25.01 -28.31 -13.70
CA GLY A 42 -23.60 -28.64 -13.49
C GLY A 42 -22.59 -28.03 -14.49
N PRO A 43 -21.29 -28.30 -14.29
CA PRO A 43 -20.22 -27.64 -15.02
C PRO A 43 -20.12 -28.14 -16.46
N ALA A 44 -20.29 -27.24 -17.42
CA ALA A 44 -19.98 -27.46 -18.83
C ALA A 44 -18.50 -27.16 -19.12
N MET A 45 -17.94 -27.94 -20.04
CA MET A 45 -16.53 -28.10 -20.37
C MET A 45 -15.81 -26.83 -20.88
N ALA A 46 -14.48 -26.86 -20.77
CA ALA A 46 -13.54 -25.83 -21.22
C ALA A 46 -13.63 -25.54 -22.73
N PRO A 47 -13.47 -24.27 -23.18
CA PRO A 47 -13.44 -23.96 -24.60
C PRO A 47 -12.04 -24.13 -25.21
N THR A 48 -12.01 -24.82 -26.34
CA THR A 48 -10.87 -24.96 -27.25
C THR A 48 -10.70 -23.74 -28.15
N HIS A 49 -9.44 -23.54 -28.51
CA HIS A 49 -8.85 -22.46 -29.29
C HIS A 49 -9.41 -22.39 -30.73
N HIS A 50 -9.99 -21.25 -31.16
CA HIS A 50 -10.31 -21.01 -32.57
C HIS A 50 -10.01 -19.56 -33.01
N HIS A 51 -9.54 -19.47 -34.26
CA HIS A 51 -8.89 -18.33 -34.90
C HIS A 51 -9.78 -17.10 -35.12
N HIS A 52 -9.17 -15.91 -35.00
CA HIS A 52 -9.73 -14.64 -35.44
C HIS A 52 -9.51 -14.45 -36.95
N HIS A 53 -10.61 -14.23 -37.69
CA HIS A 53 -10.60 -13.55 -38.97
C HIS A 53 -11.33 -12.20 -38.83
N HIS A 54 -10.67 -11.14 -39.27
CA HIS A 54 -11.19 -9.79 -39.43
C HIS A 54 -12.20 -9.73 -40.58
N HIS A 55 -13.31 -8.98 -40.43
CA HIS A 55 -13.88 -8.20 -41.54
C HIS A 55 -14.59 -6.93 -41.03
N HIS A 56 -14.48 -5.88 -41.85
CA HIS A 56 -14.84 -4.49 -41.61
C HIS A 56 -16.33 -4.17 -41.83
N ALA A 57 -16.70 -2.98 -41.31
CA ALA A 57 -18.00 -2.34 -41.24
C ALA A 57 -18.67 -1.97 -42.58
N HIS A 58 -20.01 -1.86 -42.57
CA HIS A 58 -20.79 -0.90 -43.37
C HIS A 58 -22.06 -0.43 -42.61
N ALA A 59 -22.48 0.81 -42.93
CA ALA A 59 -23.45 1.67 -42.23
C ALA A 59 -24.93 1.43 -42.61
N PRO A 60 -25.91 1.97 -41.84
CA PRO A 60 -27.33 1.64 -42.01
C PRO A 60 -28.14 2.60 -42.92
N SER A 61 -29.14 2.02 -43.57
CA SER A 61 -30.10 2.63 -44.51
C SER A 61 -31.34 3.22 -43.81
N TYR A 62 -31.82 4.33 -44.36
CA TYR A 62 -33.03 5.08 -44.01
C TYR A 62 -34.32 4.29 -44.28
N HIS A 63 -35.33 4.45 -43.41
CA HIS A 63 -36.74 4.22 -43.74
C HIS A 63 -37.66 5.29 -43.12
N HIS A 64 -38.49 5.89 -43.98
CA HIS A 64 -39.60 6.79 -43.67
C HIS A 64 -40.89 6.00 -43.45
N HIS A 65 -41.77 6.42 -42.53
CA HIS A 65 -43.23 6.23 -42.66
C HIS A 65 -44.03 7.32 -41.92
N HIS A 66 -45.24 7.57 -42.44
CA HIS A 66 -46.11 8.74 -42.29
C HIS A 66 -46.96 8.81 -41.00
N HIS A 67 -47.36 10.04 -40.67
CA HIS A 67 -48.23 10.46 -39.56
C HIS A 67 -49.74 10.42 -39.90
N HIS A 68 -50.57 10.18 -38.88
CA HIS A 68 -52.02 10.45 -38.89
C HIS A 68 -52.39 11.54 -37.86
N GLY A 69 -53.15 12.53 -38.34
CA GLY A 69 -54.26 13.26 -37.70
C GLY A 69 -54.16 13.80 -36.26
N HIS A 70 -54.12 15.13 -36.13
CA HIS A 70 -54.44 15.88 -34.89
C HIS A 70 -55.95 16.08 -34.70
N PRO A 71 -56.38 16.41 -33.46
CA PRO A 71 -57.14 17.66 -33.29
C PRO A 71 -56.57 18.57 -32.17
N PRO A 72 -56.97 19.86 -32.11
CA PRO A 72 -56.20 20.90 -31.44
C PRO A 72 -56.78 21.28 -30.06
N SER A 73 -55.91 21.65 -29.12
CA SER A 73 -56.12 22.73 -28.14
C SER A 73 -55.02 22.64 -27.08
N HIS A 74 -54.32 23.74 -26.87
CA HIS A 74 -53.93 24.35 -25.59
C HIS A 74 -52.62 25.14 -25.72
N SER A 75 -52.68 26.33 -25.14
CA SER A 75 -51.77 27.47 -25.21
C SER A 75 -50.34 27.15 -24.75
N PRO A 76 -49.30 27.80 -25.32
CA PRO A 76 -47.94 27.60 -24.85
C PRO A 76 -47.70 28.31 -23.52
N ILE A 77 -47.45 27.52 -22.47
CA ILE A 77 -46.82 27.98 -21.23
C ILE A 77 -45.34 28.14 -21.54
N TYR A 78 -44.86 29.40 -21.52
CA TYR A 78 -43.44 29.71 -21.62
C TYR A 78 -42.68 29.13 -20.41
N PRO A 79 -41.59 28.37 -20.60
CA PRO A 79 -40.67 28.06 -19.51
C PRO A 79 -39.87 29.33 -19.13
N PRO A 80 -39.54 29.53 -17.84
CA PRO A 80 -38.73 30.66 -17.43
C PRO A 80 -37.33 30.53 -18.03
N LYS A 81 -36.88 31.62 -18.66
CA LYS A 81 -35.55 31.81 -19.21
C LYS A 81 -34.53 31.73 -18.07
N LEU A 82 -33.88 30.58 -17.90
CA LEU A 82 -32.72 30.45 -17.02
C LEU A 82 -31.58 31.27 -17.63
N SER A 83 -31.24 32.37 -16.97
CA SER A 83 -30.04 33.15 -17.24
C SER A 83 -28.80 32.27 -17.02
N PRO A 84 -27.82 32.24 -17.94
CA PRO A 84 -26.56 31.55 -17.69
C PRO A 84 -25.80 32.24 -16.56
N MET A 85 -25.51 31.49 -15.50
CA MET A 85 -24.65 31.93 -14.41
C MET A 85 -23.20 32.02 -14.95
N PRO A 86 -22.46 33.11 -14.70
CA PRO A 86 -21.10 33.25 -15.21
C PRO A 86 -20.18 32.23 -14.50
N PRO A 87 -19.28 31.53 -15.22
CA PRO A 87 -18.32 30.63 -14.60
C PRO A 87 -17.30 31.44 -13.80
N SER A 88 -17.33 31.31 -12.47
CA SER A 88 -16.32 31.84 -11.55
C SER A 88 -15.11 30.90 -11.45
N HIS A 89 -14.54 30.51 -12.60
CA HIS A 89 -13.26 29.82 -12.65
C HIS A 89 -12.24 30.71 -13.35
N PRO A 90 -11.09 31.02 -12.72
CA PRO A 90 -10.00 31.68 -13.43
C PRO A 90 -9.52 30.79 -14.58
N PRO A 91 -9.00 31.36 -15.68
CA PRO A 91 -8.46 30.58 -16.79
C PRO A 91 -7.38 29.63 -16.27
N ILE A 92 -7.60 28.33 -16.42
CA ILE A 92 -6.53 27.34 -16.29
C ILE A 92 -5.63 27.57 -17.50
N HIS A 93 -4.54 28.31 -17.27
CA HIS A 93 -3.47 28.38 -18.25
C HIS A 93 -2.96 26.96 -18.52
N PRO A 94 -2.77 26.55 -19.78
CA PRO A 94 -2.04 25.32 -20.07
C PRO A 94 -0.64 25.42 -19.44
N PRO A 95 -0.10 24.34 -18.87
CA PRO A 95 1.25 24.36 -18.32
C PRO A 95 2.21 24.78 -19.44
N LYS A 96 2.92 25.89 -19.19
CA LYS A 96 3.98 26.36 -20.06
C LYS A 96 4.94 25.19 -20.33
N PRO A 97 5.33 24.90 -21.59
CA PRO A 97 6.33 23.87 -21.86
C PRO A 97 7.58 24.17 -21.03
N SER A 98 7.93 23.25 -20.14
CA SER A 98 9.20 23.32 -19.40
C SER A 98 10.32 23.40 -20.42
N ALA A 99 11.18 24.41 -20.28
CA ALA A 99 12.37 24.53 -21.10
C ALA A 99 13.16 23.20 -21.09
N PRO A 100 13.77 22.80 -22.22
CA PRO A 100 14.61 21.62 -22.26
C PRO A 100 15.69 21.72 -21.18
N LEU A 101 15.86 20.67 -20.39
CA LEU A 101 16.99 20.58 -19.47
C LEU A 101 18.29 20.78 -20.27
N PRO A 102 19.24 21.59 -19.78
CA PRO A 102 20.52 21.75 -20.46
C PRO A 102 21.19 20.37 -20.59
N PRO A 103 21.93 20.12 -21.69
CA PRO A 103 22.61 18.84 -21.88
C PRO A 103 23.52 18.56 -20.69
N VAL A 104 23.32 17.41 -20.04
CA VAL A 104 24.23 16.92 -19.00
C VAL A 104 25.59 16.73 -19.68
N LYS A 105 26.54 17.60 -19.37
CA LYS A 105 27.92 17.43 -19.82
C LYS A 105 28.43 16.07 -19.31
N PRO A 106 29.05 15.24 -20.17
CA PRO A 106 29.69 14.02 -19.72
C PRO A 106 30.75 14.33 -18.65
N PRO A 107 30.88 13.52 -17.59
CA PRO A 107 31.89 13.74 -16.58
C PRO A 107 33.27 13.73 -17.22
N THR A 108 33.94 14.89 -17.23
CA THR A 108 35.22 15.11 -17.90
C THR A 108 36.41 14.66 -17.04
N LYS A 109 36.26 13.56 -16.31
CA LYS A 109 37.39 12.97 -15.56
C LYS A 109 37.43 11.46 -15.76
N PRO A 110 38.43 10.93 -16.48
CA PRO A 110 38.67 9.49 -16.54
C PRO A 110 38.90 8.97 -15.12
N LEU A 111 38.23 7.88 -14.76
CA LEU A 111 38.62 7.07 -13.61
C LEU A 111 40.07 6.61 -13.82
N PRO A 112 40.92 6.62 -12.77
CA PRO A 112 42.30 6.14 -12.91
C PRO A 112 42.30 4.66 -13.34
N PRO A 113 43.26 4.22 -14.17
CA PRO A 113 43.33 2.82 -14.59
C PRO A 113 43.52 1.92 -13.39
N VAL A 114 42.64 0.92 -13.25
CA VAL A 114 42.86 -0.20 -12.32
C VAL A 114 44.06 -0.97 -12.86
N LYS A 115 45.20 -0.91 -12.16
CA LYS A 115 46.39 -1.70 -12.50
C LYS A 115 46.04 -3.19 -12.42
N PRO A 116 46.40 -4.01 -13.43
CA PRO A 116 46.31 -5.46 -13.31
C PRO A 116 47.20 -5.95 -12.16
N PRO A 117 46.79 -6.99 -11.40
CA PRO A 117 47.63 -7.57 -10.36
C PRO A 117 48.92 -8.10 -10.99
N THR A 118 50.06 -7.49 -10.64
CA THR A 118 51.38 -7.76 -11.21
C THR A 118 52.10 -8.91 -10.50
N LYS A 119 51.39 -10.00 -10.15
CA LYS A 119 52.04 -11.18 -9.59
C LYS A 119 51.59 -12.45 -10.33
N PRO A 120 52.46 -13.10 -11.11
CA PRO A 120 52.19 -14.42 -11.64
C PRO A 120 51.96 -15.40 -10.48
N LEU A 121 50.91 -16.21 -10.58
CA LEU A 121 50.77 -17.41 -9.75
C LEU A 121 51.95 -18.35 -10.05
N PRO A 122 52.55 -19.01 -9.05
CA PRO A 122 53.66 -19.92 -9.27
C PRO A 122 53.24 -21.10 -10.17
N PRO A 123 54.12 -21.64 -11.02
CA PRO A 123 53.80 -22.77 -11.88
C PRO A 123 53.50 -24.01 -11.03
N VAL A 124 52.32 -24.60 -11.24
CA VAL A 124 52.01 -25.92 -10.69
C VAL A 124 52.82 -26.95 -11.47
N LYS A 125 53.81 -27.57 -10.82
CA LYS A 125 54.58 -28.67 -11.40
C LYS A 125 53.66 -29.88 -11.62
N PRO A 126 53.76 -30.60 -12.76
CA PRO A 126 53.08 -31.87 -12.93
C PRO A 126 53.62 -32.91 -11.93
N PRO A 127 52.78 -33.76 -11.34
CA PRO A 127 53.25 -34.83 -10.46
C PRO A 127 54.01 -35.87 -11.27
N THR A 128 55.30 -36.05 -10.97
CA THR A 128 56.24 -36.94 -11.68
C THR A 128 56.28 -38.35 -11.07
N LYS A 129 55.15 -38.90 -10.61
CA LYS A 129 55.13 -40.28 -10.08
C LYS A 129 53.98 -41.10 -10.68
N PRO A 130 54.26 -42.19 -11.40
CA PRO A 130 53.22 -43.13 -11.81
C PRO A 130 52.52 -43.70 -10.57
N LEU A 131 51.19 -43.71 -10.58
CA LEU A 131 50.38 -44.41 -9.59
C LEU A 131 50.62 -45.93 -9.73
N PRO A 132 50.74 -46.69 -8.61
CA PRO A 132 50.88 -48.14 -8.69
C PRO A 132 49.60 -48.78 -9.27
N PRO A 133 49.71 -49.96 -9.93
CA PRO A 133 48.54 -50.63 -10.51
C PRO A 133 47.52 -51.00 -9.43
N VAL A 134 46.30 -50.52 -9.58
CA VAL A 134 45.17 -50.88 -8.72
C VAL A 134 44.79 -52.33 -9.02
N LYS A 135 45.00 -53.24 -8.05
CA LYS A 135 44.48 -54.61 -8.14
C LYS A 135 42.94 -54.60 -8.08
N PRO A 136 42.23 -55.46 -8.83
CA PRO A 136 40.78 -55.56 -8.73
C PRO A 136 40.37 -56.07 -7.34
N PRO A 137 39.35 -55.48 -6.68
CA PRO A 137 38.85 -55.99 -5.40
C PRO A 137 38.08 -57.30 -5.61
N THR A 138 38.56 -58.38 -4.98
CA THR A 138 37.99 -59.73 -5.07
C THR A 138 36.87 -60.00 -4.05
N LYS A 139 36.12 -58.97 -3.62
CA LYS A 139 35.03 -59.15 -2.65
C LYS A 139 33.72 -58.53 -3.14
N PRO A 140 32.60 -59.27 -3.19
CA PRO A 140 31.29 -58.69 -3.49
C PRO A 140 30.93 -57.63 -2.44
N LEU A 141 30.50 -56.45 -2.88
CA LEU A 141 29.96 -55.42 -1.99
C LEU A 141 28.63 -55.91 -1.36
N PRO A 142 28.35 -55.57 -0.08
CA PRO A 142 27.08 -55.89 0.54
C PRO A 142 25.91 -55.14 -0.13
N PRO A 143 24.68 -55.66 -0.07
CA PRO A 143 23.53 -55.04 -0.72
C PRO A 143 23.28 -53.61 -0.22
N VAL A 144 23.31 -52.66 -1.14
CA VAL A 144 22.92 -51.26 -0.90
C VAL A 144 21.44 -51.24 -0.56
N HIS A 145 21.12 -50.92 0.70
CA HIS A 145 19.73 -50.70 1.10
C HIS A 145 19.23 -49.38 0.48
N PRO A 146 17.98 -49.30 0.03
CA PRO A 146 17.43 -48.06 -0.51
C PRO A 146 17.42 -46.95 0.56
N PRO A 147 17.65 -45.68 0.17
CA PRO A 147 17.69 -44.57 1.11
C PRO A 147 16.35 -44.43 1.82
N THR A 148 16.38 -44.42 3.15
CA THR A 148 15.22 -44.19 4.01
C THR A 148 14.60 -42.83 3.66
N LYS A 149 13.29 -42.80 3.40
CA LYS A 149 12.56 -41.54 3.11
C LYS A 149 12.82 -40.53 4.25
N PRO A 150 13.09 -39.24 3.94
CA PRO A 150 13.23 -38.22 4.96
C PRO A 150 11.95 -38.12 5.80
N PRO A 151 12.07 -37.81 7.10
CA PRO A 151 10.92 -37.68 7.98
C PRO A 151 9.98 -36.60 7.45
N VAL A 152 8.75 -37.00 7.17
CA VAL A 152 7.67 -36.09 6.76
C VAL A 152 7.21 -35.35 8.01
N PHE A 153 7.70 -34.12 8.19
CA PHE A 153 7.16 -33.24 9.23
C PHE A 153 5.70 -32.89 8.86
N PRO A 154 4.75 -32.96 9.82
CA PRO A 154 3.39 -32.52 9.56
C PRO A 154 3.41 -31.05 9.12
N PRO A 155 2.54 -30.64 8.17
CA PRO A 155 2.51 -29.27 7.70
C PRO A 155 2.24 -28.35 8.89
N TYR A 156 3.23 -27.52 9.23
CA TYR A 156 3.11 -26.51 10.27
C TYR A 156 2.08 -25.48 9.80
N HIS A 157 0.81 -25.66 10.21
CA HIS A 157 -0.25 -24.70 9.93
C HIS A 157 -0.12 -23.54 10.91
N TYR A 158 0.43 -22.42 10.44
CA TYR A 158 0.43 -21.18 11.20
C TYR A 158 -1.02 -20.67 11.33
N PRO A 159 -1.60 -20.60 12.54
CA PRO A 159 -3.00 -20.24 12.70
C PRO A 159 -3.26 -18.84 12.18
N ARG A 160 -4.39 -18.69 11.48
CA ARG A 160 -4.81 -17.40 10.93
C ARG A 160 -5.10 -16.43 12.08
N SER A 161 -4.43 -15.28 12.05
CA SER A 161 -4.48 -14.26 13.10
C SER A 161 -4.74 -12.88 12.49
N PHE A 162 -5.35 -12.00 13.28
CA PHE A 162 -5.52 -10.59 12.92
C PHE A 162 -4.17 -9.86 12.91
N VAL A 163 -4.14 -8.72 12.22
CA VAL A 163 -2.92 -7.93 12.02
C VAL A 163 -3.02 -6.66 12.85
N ALA A 164 -2.10 -6.50 13.79
CA ALA A 164 -1.82 -5.23 14.44
C ALA A 164 -0.47 -4.70 13.95
N VAL A 165 -0.34 -3.40 13.77
CA VAL A 165 0.88 -2.77 13.26
C VAL A 165 1.32 -1.68 14.22
N GLN A 166 2.61 -1.67 14.51
CA GLN A 166 3.24 -0.63 15.31
C GLN A 166 4.47 -0.03 14.62
N GLY A 167 4.74 1.24 14.94
CA GLY A 167 5.92 1.94 14.47
C GLY A 167 6.09 3.29 15.16
N VAL A 168 7.13 4.02 14.76
CA VAL A 168 7.43 5.35 15.31
C VAL A 168 7.73 6.30 14.15
N VAL A 169 7.28 7.55 14.28
CA VAL A 169 7.56 8.65 13.34
C VAL A 169 8.38 9.72 14.04
N TYR A 170 9.41 10.19 13.35
CA TYR A 170 10.31 11.24 13.83
C TYR A 170 10.26 12.49 12.94
N CYS A 171 10.64 13.61 13.51
CA CYS A 171 11.12 14.78 12.79
C CYS A 171 12.65 14.78 12.77
N LYS A 172 13.26 14.82 11.60
CA LYS A 172 14.73 14.85 11.50
C LYS A 172 15.31 16.21 11.88
N SER A 173 16.58 16.21 12.28
CA SER A 173 17.35 17.44 12.51
C SER A 173 17.77 18.10 11.19
N CYS A 174 17.82 19.44 11.20
CA CYS A 174 18.40 20.23 10.11
C CYS A 174 19.87 19.92 9.81
N LYS A 175 20.59 19.31 10.76
CA LYS A 175 21.99 18.89 10.55
C LYS A 175 22.13 17.73 9.56
N TYR A 176 21.07 16.95 9.35
CA TYR A 176 21.12 15.69 8.58
C TYR A 176 20.02 15.59 7.52
N VAL A 177 19.59 16.73 6.97
CA VAL A 177 18.60 16.77 5.88
C VAL A 177 19.08 15.92 4.71
N GLY A 178 18.21 15.06 4.19
CA GLY A 178 18.51 14.18 3.06
C GLY A 178 19.45 13.00 3.37
N VAL A 179 20.01 12.92 4.58
CA VAL A 179 20.83 11.78 5.03
C VAL A 179 19.93 10.71 5.67
N GLY A 180 20.16 9.43 5.39
CA GLY A 180 19.39 8.31 5.94
C GLY A 180 19.65 8.02 7.43
N THR A 181 19.59 9.04 8.31
CA THR A 181 19.89 8.92 9.74
C THR A 181 18.80 9.55 10.61
N LEU A 182 18.69 9.06 11.84
CA LEU A 182 17.82 9.59 12.89
C LEU A 182 18.62 10.29 14.01
N LEU A 183 19.91 10.57 13.79
CA LEU A 183 20.71 11.33 14.75
C LEU A 183 20.14 12.73 14.94
N GLY A 184 19.87 13.10 16.20
CA GLY A 184 19.22 14.36 16.54
C GLY A 184 17.76 14.48 16.06
N ALA A 185 17.14 13.38 15.64
CA ALA A 185 15.72 13.37 15.31
C ALA A 185 14.88 13.28 16.59
N GLU A 186 13.77 14.00 16.61
CA GLU A 186 12.83 14.02 17.73
C GLU A 186 11.56 13.26 17.38
N PRO A 187 10.90 12.57 18.33
CA PRO A 187 9.61 11.96 18.05
C PRO A 187 8.61 13.01 17.57
N LEU A 188 7.74 12.65 16.63
CA LEU A 188 6.78 13.57 16.03
C LEU A 188 5.34 13.19 16.40
N PRO A 189 4.78 13.76 17.49
CA PRO A 189 3.40 13.53 17.89
C PRO A 189 2.39 14.04 16.88
N GLY A 190 1.26 13.35 16.76
CA GLY A 190 0.16 13.75 15.87
C GLY A 190 0.42 13.56 14.38
N ALA A 191 1.60 13.04 13.98
CA ALA A 191 1.84 12.60 12.61
C ALA A 191 0.86 11.49 12.23
N MET A 192 0.25 11.63 11.06
CA MET A 192 -0.68 10.67 10.50
C MET A 192 0.07 9.69 9.60
N VAL A 193 -0.20 8.40 9.78
CA VAL A 193 0.26 7.32 8.90
C VAL A 193 -0.94 6.60 8.28
N LYS A 194 -0.72 5.98 7.12
CA LYS A 194 -1.71 5.11 6.46
C LYS A 194 -1.15 3.70 6.30
N LEU A 195 -1.92 2.70 6.75
CA LEU A 195 -1.77 1.31 6.35
C LEU A 195 -2.63 1.08 5.09
N GLN A 196 -2.02 0.62 4.01
CA GLN A 196 -2.72 0.26 2.79
C GLN A 196 -2.43 -1.20 2.44
N CYS A 197 -3.48 -2.00 2.26
CA CYS A 197 -3.40 -3.41 1.90
C CYS A 197 -4.00 -3.67 0.52
N ASN A 198 -3.20 -4.20 -0.40
CA ASN A 198 -3.63 -4.54 -1.76
C ASN A 198 -3.99 -6.03 -1.89
N ASN A 199 -4.80 -6.56 -0.96
CA ASN A 199 -5.17 -7.98 -0.96
C ASN A 199 -6.54 -8.27 -1.61
N THR A 200 -7.39 -7.27 -1.74
CA THR A 200 -8.74 -7.36 -2.33
C THR A 200 -8.83 -6.49 -3.59
N LYS A 201 -9.90 -6.67 -4.39
CA LYS A 201 -10.19 -5.86 -5.60
C LYS A 201 -10.12 -4.34 -5.32
N TYR A 202 -10.39 -3.95 -4.08
CA TYR A 202 -10.28 -2.57 -3.59
C TYR A 202 -9.20 -2.49 -2.51
N PRO A 203 -8.30 -1.49 -2.55
CA PRO A 203 -7.30 -1.29 -1.51
C PRO A 203 -7.96 -0.91 -0.20
N LEU A 204 -7.68 -1.67 0.86
CA LEU A 204 -8.14 -1.36 2.20
C LEU A 204 -7.17 -0.39 2.87
N VAL A 205 -7.69 0.68 3.45
CA VAL A 205 -6.90 1.75 4.05
C VAL A 205 -7.35 2.01 5.49
N THR A 206 -6.41 1.95 6.42
CA THR A 206 -6.60 2.39 7.82
C THR A 206 -5.58 3.49 8.12
N LYS A 207 -6.00 4.49 8.90
CA LYS A 207 -5.13 5.61 9.31
C LYS A 207 -4.96 5.61 10.83
N ALA A 208 -3.83 6.11 11.30
CA ALA A 208 -3.60 6.36 12.71
C ALA A 208 -2.75 7.60 12.90
N ALA A 209 -3.01 8.31 13.99
CA ALA A 209 -2.14 9.37 14.49
C ALA A 209 -1.13 8.78 15.48
N THR A 210 0.05 9.37 15.52
CA THR A 210 1.07 9.07 16.52
C THR A 210 0.77 9.73 17.86
N ASP A 211 1.17 9.07 18.94
CA ASP A 211 1.08 9.56 20.31
C ASP A 211 2.19 10.57 20.64
N LYS A 212 2.26 11.00 21.90
CA LYS A 212 3.27 11.93 22.43
C LYS A 212 4.73 11.47 22.26
N ASN A 213 4.97 10.18 22.03
CA ASN A 213 6.28 9.60 21.80
C ASN A 213 6.53 9.33 20.31
N GLY A 214 5.71 9.90 19.41
CA GLY A 214 5.76 9.62 17.98
C GLY A 214 5.36 8.19 17.62
N TYR A 215 4.86 7.40 18.57
CA TYR A 215 4.52 6.00 18.38
C TYR A 215 3.10 5.87 17.85
N PHE A 216 2.86 4.95 16.93
CA PHE A 216 1.52 4.59 16.49
C PHE A 216 1.28 3.09 16.64
N PHE A 217 0.04 2.76 16.97
CA PHE A 217 -0.50 1.42 16.93
C PHE A 217 -1.81 1.45 16.15
N LEU A 218 -1.98 0.54 15.20
CA LEU A 218 -3.21 0.44 14.42
C LEU A 218 -3.55 -1.02 14.13
N GLU A 219 -4.84 -1.32 14.10
CA GLU A 219 -5.35 -2.62 13.69
C GLU A 219 -5.72 -2.57 12.20
N ALA A 220 -5.29 -3.58 11.46
CA ALA A 220 -5.76 -3.74 10.09
C ALA A 220 -7.26 -4.09 10.10
N PRO A 221 -7.99 -3.81 9.00
CA PRO A 221 -9.37 -4.27 8.88
C PRO A 221 -9.46 -5.78 9.07
N LYS A 222 -10.51 -6.25 9.74
CA LYS A 222 -10.70 -7.67 10.11
C LYS A 222 -10.69 -8.64 8.92
N THR A 223 -10.86 -8.13 7.70
CA THR A 223 -10.77 -8.88 6.44
C THR A 223 -9.32 -9.23 6.05
N ILE A 224 -8.33 -8.57 6.63
CA ILE A 224 -6.90 -8.84 6.45
C ILE A 224 -6.38 -9.66 7.62
N THR A 225 -5.73 -10.77 7.27
CA THR A 225 -5.08 -11.66 8.25
C THR A 225 -3.57 -11.69 8.00
N ASN A 226 -2.83 -12.31 8.90
CA ASN A 226 -1.37 -12.47 8.80
C ASN A 226 -0.90 -13.04 7.44
N TYR A 227 -1.72 -13.85 6.77
CA TYR A 227 -1.45 -14.36 5.42
C TYR A 227 -1.42 -13.26 4.35
N GLY A 228 -2.26 -12.23 4.49
CA GLY A 228 -2.35 -11.09 3.57
C GLY A 228 -1.44 -9.93 3.95
N ALA A 229 -0.81 -9.96 5.12
CA ALA A 229 -0.02 -8.85 5.66
C ALA A 229 1.16 -8.44 4.77
N HIS A 230 1.73 -9.38 4.01
CA HIS A 230 2.82 -9.10 3.06
C HIS A 230 2.43 -8.19 1.90
N LYS A 231 1.12 -8.02 1.62
CA LYS A 231 0.59 -7.08 0.63
C LYS A 231 0.24 -5.72 1.22
N CYS A 232 0.49 -5.54 2.51
CA CYS A 232 0.24 -4.31 3.22
C CYS A 232 1.52 -3.48 3.34
N LYS A 233 1.37 -2.17 3.25
CA LYS A 233 2.45 -1.20 3.45
C LYS A 233 1.97 -0.07 4.35
N VAL A 234 2.87 0.48 5.16
CA VAL A 234 2.60 1.71 5.92
C VAL A 234 3.41 2.85 5.34
N SER A 235 2.76 4.00 5.14
CA SER A 235 3.41 5.22 4.65
C SER A 235 2.95 6.44 5.44
N LEU A 236 3.79 7.47 5.43
CA LEU A 236 3.51 8.79 5.96
C LEU A 236 2.35 9.41 5.17
N LEU A 237 1.39 10.00 5.89
CA LEU A 237 0.24 10.66 5.31
C LEU A 237 0.31 12.18 5.48
N SER A 238 0.45 12.67 6.72
CA SER A 238 0.59 14.10 7.00
C SER A 238 1.32 14.35 8.33
N SER A 239 1.97 15.50 8.43
CA SER A 239 2.58 15.99 9.67
C SER A 239 1.74 17.13 10.24
N PRO A 240 1.55 17.22 11.57
CA PRO A 240 0.92 18.37 12.22
C PRO A 240 1.89 19.56 12.35
N ASN A 241 3.19 19.35 12.17
CA ASN A 241 4.20 20.39 12.29
C ASN A 241 4.62 20.89 10.90
N THR A 242 4.31 22.16 10.60
CA THR A 242 4.64 22.80 9.32
C THR A 242 6.14 23.04 9.13
N THR A 243 6.94 23.07 10.20
CA THR A 243 8.41 23.12 10.10
C THR A 243 9.01 21.74 9.85
N CYS A 244 8.22 20.67 9.90
CA CYS A 244 8.66 19.29 9.71
C CYS A 244 7.60 18.46 8.99
N ASP A 245 7.34 18.80 7.74
CA ASP A 245 6.23 18.30 6.93
C ASP A 245 6.65 17.66 5.60
N ILE A 246 7.95 17.64 5.28
CA ILE A 246 8.46 17.06 4.05
C ILE A 246 8.62 15.54 4.23
N PRO A 247 7.84 14.67 3.57
CA PRO A 247 7.95 13.23 3.80
C PRO A 247 9.30 12.68 3.32
N SER A 248 10.04 12.03 4.21
CA SER A 248 11.27 11.29 3.86
C SER A 248 10.94 9.86 3.46
N ASP A 249 11.76 9.27 2.59
CA ASP A 249 11.64 7.84 2.27
C ASP A 249 12.51 6.94 3.15
N LEU A 250 12.95 7.45 4.31
CA LEU A 250 13.64 6.65 5.32
C LEU A 250 12.79 5.41 5.68
N HIS A 251 13.38 4.23 5.51
CA HIS A 251 12.73 2.92 5.69
C HIS A 251 11.42 2.72 4.91
N GLY A 252 11.26 3.41 3.78
CA GLY A 252 10.03 3.38 2.98
C GLY A 252 8.93 4.28 3.53
N GLY A 253 9.24 5.29 4.34
CA GLY A 253 8.26 6.21 4.90
C GLY A 253 7.36 6.86 3.84
N LYS A 254 7.87 7.15 2.64
CA LYS A 254 7.11 7.78 1.55
C LYS A 254 6.54 6.74 0.58
N THR A 255 7.33 5.74 0.22
CA THR A 255 6.98 4.71 -0.79
C THR A 255 6.20 3.52 -0.23
N GLY A 256 6.15 3.40 1.10
CA GLY A 256 5.48 2.34 1.84
C GLY A 256 6.45 1.32 2.42
N GLY A 257 6.61 1.35 3.74
CA GLY A 257 7.42 0.42 4.52
C GLY A 257 6.77 -0.94 4.66
N SER A 258 7.58 -1.99 4.54
CA SER A 258 7.15 -3.38 4.66
C SER A 258 6.94 -3.78 6.11
N LEU A 259 5.86 -4.52 6.37
CA LEU A 259 5.54 -5.06 7.68
C LEU A 259 6.47 -6.22 8.05
N ARG A 260 7.11 -6.14 9.22
CA ARG A 260 7.95 -7.21 9.77
C ARG A 260 7.17 -7.97 10.84
N PRO A 261 6.94 -9.29 10.71
CA PRO A 261 6.25 -10.07 11.72
C PRO A 261 6.99 -10.03 13.06
N GLY A 262 6.25 -9.79 14.13
CA GLY A 262 6.71 -9.86 15.50
C GLY A 262 5.99 -10.96 16.28
N LYS A 263 5.80 -10.75 17.58
CA LYS A 263 5.23 -11.76 18.47
C LYS A 263 3.69 -11.85 18.30
N PRO A 264 3.13 -13.07 18.33
CA PRO A 264 1.69 -13.24 18.47
C PRO A 264 1.22 -12.83 19.86
N PHE A 265 -0.02 -12.36 19.97
CA PHE A 265 -0.68 -12.02 21.23
C PHE A 265 -2.19 -12.21 21.12
N VAL A 266 -2.88 -12.25 22.26
CA VAL A 266 -4.34 -12.45 22.30
C VAL A 266 -4.98 -11.28 23.02
N VAL A 267 -5.97 -10.66 22.39
CA VAL A 267 -6.81 -9.61 22.99
C VAL A 267 -8.25 -10.07 22.89
N ASN A 268 -8.98 -10.06 24.01
CA ASN A 268 -10.39 -10.45 24.06
C ASN A 268 -10.68 -11.81 23.38
N LYS A 269 -9.82 -12.82 23.62
CA LYS A 269 -9.87 -14.17 23.01
C LYS A 269 -9.64 -14.20 21.49
N LEU A 270 -9.25 -13.10 20.85
CA LEU A 270 -8.91 -13.04 19.43
C LEU A 270 -7.38 -13.07 19.23
N PRO A 271 -6.86 -13.92 18.33
CA PRO A 271 -5.43 -14.00 18.06
C PRO A 271 -4.99 -12.88 17.12
N PHE A 272 -3.93 -12.17 17.51
CA PHE A 272 -3.25 -11.15 16.72
C PHE A 272 -1.79 -11.52 16.51
N VAL A 273 -1.22 -11.02 15.42
CA VAL A 273 0.23 -10.93 15.23
C VAL A 273 0.58 -9.45 15.18
N LEU A 274 1.54 -9.06 16.02
CA LEU A 274 2.09 -7.71 16.01
C LEU A 274 3.12 -7.60 14.90
N PHE A 275 2.94 -6.66 13.98
CA PHE A 275 3.91 -6.32 12.95
C PHE A 275 4.59 -5.00 13.29
N THR A 276 5.90 -4.96 13.11
CA THR A 276 6.69 -3.73 13.25
C THR A 276 6.98 -3.13 11.88
N VAL A 277 7.02 -1.81 11.82
CA VAL A 277 7.36 -1.06 10.61
C VAL A 277 8.12 0.21 10.97
N GLY A 278 8.92 0.72 10.03
CA GLY A 278 9.73 1.90 10.29
C GLY A 278 10.89 1.61 11.25
N PRO A 279 11.52 2.63 11.85
CA PRO A 279 11.00 3.99 12.05
C PRO A 279 10.90 4.85 10.79
N PHE A 280 9.91 5.74 10.73
CA PHE A 280 9.75 6.70 9.63
C PHE A 280 10.14 8.10 10.06
N ALA A 281 10.32 9.00 9.09
CA ALA A 281 10.61 10.39 9.41
C ALA A 281 10.12 11.40 8.38
N TYR A 282 9.84 12.60 8.85
CA TYR A 282 9.74 13.81 8.03
C TYR A 282 11.07 14.57 8.06
N GLU A 283 11.43 15.20 6.94
CA GLU A 283 12.52 16.17 6.86
C GLU A 283 12.01 17.54 7.34
N PRO A 284 12.85 18.31 8.06
CA PRO A 284 12.54 19.67 8.49
C PRO A 284 12.69 20.68 7.34
N ARG A 285 11.99 21.81 7.47
CA ARG A 285 12.23 23.03 6.69
C ARG A 285 13.28 23.87 7.41
N CYS A 286 14.51 23.80 6.91
CA CYS A 286 15.63 24.49 7.56
C CYS A 286 15.75 25.94 7.08
N PRO A 287 16.09 26.87 7.99
CA PRO A 287 16.56 28.19 7.60
C PRO A 287 17.74 28.06 6.64
N ARG A 288 17.80 28.96 5.65
CA ARG A 288 18.94 29.08 4.74
C ARG A 288 20.06 29.88 5.37
#